data_AF-B1PWM9-F1
#
_entry.id   AF-B1PWM9-F1
#
_cell.length_a   1.000
_cell.length_b   1.000
_cell.length_c   1.000
_cell.angle_alpha   90.00
_cell.angle_beta   90.00
_cell.angle_gamma   90.00
#
_symmetry.space_group_name_H-M   'P 1'
#
loop_
_entity.id
_entity.type
_entity.pdbx_description
1 polymer ?
#
loop_
_entity_poly.entity_id
_entity_poly.type
_entity_poly.pdbx_seq_one_letter_code
_entity_poly.pdbx_strand_id
1 'polypeptide(L)'
;SPVWDTVLSITALADADLPRTHPAMRRAVAWVLGKQVLCEGDWRVKNRRGEPGGWSFEFNNNFYPDNDDTAAVLIALHKAGLPDEVKGEAMQRGLRWLLSMQCDDGGWGE
;
A
#
# COMPACT_ATOMS: atom_id res chain seq x y z
N SER A 1 8.96 11.64 2.92
CA SER A 1 7.76 10.78 2.87
C SER A 1 7.56 10.23 1.45
N PRO A 2 8.52 9.47 0.87
CA PRO A 2 8.48 9.14 -0.55
C PRO A 2 7.31 8.23 -0.96
N VAL A 3 6.86 7.30 -0.11
CA VAL A 3 5.70 6.45 -0.40
C VAL A 3 4.43 7.28 -0.35
N TRP A 4 4.18 7.95 0.78
CA TRP A 4 3.07 8.88 0.98
C TRP A 4 2.92 9.93 -0.14
N ASP A 5 4.00 10.66 -0.47
CA ASP A 5 3.96 11.70 -1.50
C ASP A 5 3.62 11.12 -2.88
N THR A 6 4.12 9.91 -3.16
CA THR A 6 3.85 9.21 -4.43
C THR A 6 2.39 8.77 -4.50
N VAL A 7 1.82 8.20 -3.44
CA VAL A 7 0.43 7.72 -3.45
C VAL A 7 -0.58 8.85 -3.47
N LEU A 8 -0.29 9.97 -2.79
CA LEU A 8 -1.09 11.19 -2.90
C LEU A 8 -1.04 11.75 -4.33
N SER A 9 0.14 11.75 -4.96
CA SER A 9 0.29 12.20 -6.34
C SER A 9 -0.45 11.29 -7.33
N ILE A 10 -0.37 9.96 -7.17
CA ILE A 10 -1.13 8.99 -7.97
C ILE A 10 -2.64 9.27 -7.84
N THR A 11 -3.12 9.43 -6.61
CA THR A 11 -4.53 9.69 -6.31
C THR A 11 -5.00 10.97 -6.96
N ALA A 12 -4.26 12.07 -6.79
CA ALA A 12 -4.60 13.37 -7.35
C ALA A 12 -4.58 13.37 -8.89
N LEU A 13 -3.60 12.70 -9.51
CA LEU A 13 -3.54 12.57 -10.98
C LEU A 13 -4.68 11.71 -11.53
N ALA A 14 -5.06 10.64 -10.82
CA ALA A 14 -6.21 9.82 -11.18
C ALA A 14 -7.52 10.62 -11.08
N ASP A 15 -7.69 11.43 -10.03
CA ASP A 15 -8.84 12.33 -9.85
C ASP A 15 -8.90 13.45 -10.91
N ALA A 16 -7.75 13.85 -11.44
CA ALA A 16 -7.64 14.80 -12.53
C ALA A 16 -7.80 14.15 -13.93
N ASP A 17 -8.30 12.91 -14.00
CA ASP A 17 -8.51 12.15 -15.23
C ASP A 17 -7.25 11.94 -16.08
N LEU A 18 -6.06 11.94 -15.46
CA LEU A 18 -4.84 11.57 -16.19
C LEU A 18 -4.98 10.13 -16.70
N PRO A 19 -4.74 9.86 -17.99
CA PRO A 19 -4.86 8.51 -18.52
C PRO A 19 -3.98 7.51 -17.76
N ARG A 20 -4.53 6.37 -17.34
CA ARG A 20 -3.79 5.27 -16.71
C ARG A 20 -2.60 4.76 -17.55
N THR A 21 -2.67 4.97 -18.88
CA THR A 21 -1.59 4.63 -19.82
C THR A 21 -0.43 5.62 -19.79
N HIS A 22 -0.58 6.76 -19.10
CA HIS A 22 0.46 7.77 -19.00
C HIS A 22 1.73 7.18 -18.37
N PRO A 23 2.92 7.38 -18.98
CA PRO A 23 4.16 6.76 -18.51
C PRO A 23 4.50 7.07 -17.05
N ALA A 24 4.19 8.28 -16.57
CA ALA A 24 4.43 8.64 -15.17
C ALA A 24 3.55 7.85 -14.20
N MET A 25 2.27 7.62 -14.56
CA MET A 25 1.34 6.82 -13.74
C MET A 25 1.84 5.38 -13.63
N ARG A 26 2.22 4.77 -14.78
CA ARG A 26 2.76 3.40 -14.81
C ARG A 26 4.04 3.25 -14.00
N ARG A 27 4.96 4.22 -14.10
CA ARG A 27 6.21 4.19 -13.32
C ARG A 27 5.96 4.37 -11.82
N ALA A 28 5.08 5.30 -11.45
CA ALA A 28 4.74 5.53 -10.05
C ALA A 28 4.12 4.27 -9.41
N VAL A 29 3.15 3.65 -10.09
CA VAL A 29 2.53 2.41 -9.61
C VAL A 29 3.54 1.27 -9.54
N ALA A 30 4.37 1.07 -10.57
CA ALA A 30 5.40 0.04 -10.52
C ALA A 30 6.39 0.24 -9.37
N TRP A 31 6.76 1.50 -9.09
CA TRP A 31 7.61 1.83 -7.95
C TRP A 31 6.93 1.52 -6.62
N VAL A 32 5.67 1.93 -6.43
CA VAL A 32 4.89 1.62 -5.21
C VAL A 32 4.74 0.12 -5.01
N LEU A 33 4.43 -0.66 -6.05
CA LEU A 33 4.36 -2.12 -5.97
C LEU A 33 5.68 -2.75 -5.51
N GLY A 34 6.81 -2.21 -5.99
CA GLY A 34 8.15 -2.63 -5.56
C GLY A 34 8.52 -2.27 -4.12
N LYS A 35 7.69 -1.48 -3.43
CA LYS A 35 7.85 -1.10 -2.02
C LYS A 35 7.01 -1.92 -1.05
N GLN A 36 6.26 -2.92 -1.52
CA GLN A 36 5.50 -3.79 -0.64
C GLN A 36 6.44 -4.56 0.30
N VAL A 37 6.14 -4.52 1.60
CA VAL A 37 6.89 -5.25 2.63
C VAL A 37 6.40 -6.69 2.65
N LEU A 38 7.29 -7.63 2.34
CA LEU A 38 6.99 -9.07 2.25
C LEU A 38 7.68 -9.90 3.35
N CYS A 39 8.23 -9.25 4.37
CA CYS A 39 8.83 -9.89 5.54
C CYS A 39 8.10 -9.50 6.82
N GLU A 40 8.28 -10.30 7.87
CA GLU A 40 7.73 -10.00 9.19
C GLU A 40 8.46 -8.79 9.82
N GLY A 41 7.71 -7.97 10.55
CA GLY A 41 8.22 -6.86 11.35
C GLY A 41 7.72 -6.94 12.79
N ASP A 42 7.90 -5.88 13.58
CA ASP A 42 7.58 -5.88 15.02
C ASP A 42 6.09 -6.09 15.31
N TRP A 43 5.23 -5.69 14.37
CA TRP A 43 3.78 -5.96 14.41
C TRP A 43 3.45 -7.44 14.67
N ARG A 44 4.35 -8.36 14.28
CA ARG A 44 4.21 -9.81 14.48
C ARG A 44 4.11 -10.21 15.95
N VAL A 45 4.68 -9.41 16.86
CA VAL A 45 4.61 -9.65 18.31
C VAL A 45 3.15 -9.64 18.79
N LYS A 46 2.35 -8.72 18.27
CA LYS A 46 0.93 -8.54 18.62
C LYS A 46 0.00 -9.28 17.67
N ASN A 47 0.34 -9.36 16.38
CA ASN A 47 -0.44 -10.06 15.35
C ASN A 47 0.34 -11.26 14.79
N ARG A 48 0.22 -12.40 15.48
CA ARG A 48 0.88 -13.67 15.10
C ARG A 48 0.23 -14.43 13.94
N ARG A 49 -0.91 -13.95 13.42
CA ARG A 49 -1.68 -14.63 12.37
C ARG A 49 -1.61 -13.92 11.03
N GLY A 50 -1.42 -12.60 11.02
CA GLY A 50 -1.31 -11.80 9.81
C GLY A 50 -0.11 -12.22 8.95
N GLU A 51 -0.25 -12.15 7.63
CA GLU A 51 0.84 -12.37 6.69
C GLU A 51 1.42 -11.03 6.24
N PRO A 52 2.73 -10.89 6.01
CA PRO A 52 3.32 -9.67 5.47
C PRO A 52 2.64 -9.19 4.19
N GLY A 53 2.45 -7.89 4.07
CA GLY A 53 1.84 -7.29 2.88
C GLY A 53 1.62 -5.79 2.93
N GLY A 54 1.95 -5.11 4.03
CA GLY A 54 1.82 -3.66 4.15
C GLY A 54 2.86 -2.86 3.37
N TRP A 55 2.74 -1.54 3.46
CA TRP A 55 3.72 -0.56 3.00
C TRP A 55 4.17 0.28 4.19
N SER A 56 5.29 0.98 4.03
CA SER A 56 5.87 1.86 5.05
C SER A 56 6.07 3.26 4.50
N PHE A 57 6.04 4.25 5.38
CA PHE A 57 6.32 5.66 5.09
C PHE A 57 7.65 5.95 4.34
N GLU A 58 8.73 5.23 4.67
CA GLU A 58 10.10 5.51 4.21
C GLU A 58 10.62 4.58 3.10
N PHE A 59 11.74 4.96 2.45
CA PHE A 59 12.33 4.24 1.32
C PHE A 59 12.62 2.75 1.56
N ASN A 60 12.95 2.38 2.81
CA ASN A 60 13.41 1.04 3.21
C ASN A 60 13.15 0.83 4.71
N ASN A 61 11.88 0.85 5.14
CA ASN A 61 11.52 0.54 6.52
C ASN A 61 10.75 -0.78 6.66
N ASN A 62 11.36 -1.86 6.20
CA ASN A 62 10.72 -3.17 6.10
C ASN A 62 10.24 -3.76 7.46
N PHE A 63 10.65 -3.18 8.59
CA PHE A 63 10.26 -3.65 9.92
C PHE A 63 9.03 -2.94 10.49
N TYR A 64 8.63 -1.80 9.92
CA TYR A 64 7.50 -1.00 10.39
C TYR A 64 6.62 -0.58 9.20
N PRO A 65 5.85 -1.51 8.62
CA PRO A 65 4.68 -1.14 7.84
C PRO A 65 3.61 -0.55 8.76
N ASP A 66 2.95 0.49 8.27
CA ASP A 66 1.93 1.29 8.95
C ASP A 66 0.56 1.12 8.27
N ASN A 67 -0.50 1.37 9.05
CA ASN A 67 -1.86 1.11 8.61
C ASN A 67 -2.35 2.17 7.60
N ASP A 68 -1.93 3.42 7.80
CA ASP A 68 -2.33 4.57 7.01
C ASP A 68 -1.65 4.62 5.62
N ASP A 69 -0.32 4.41 5.50
CA ASP A 69 0.30 4.29 4.16
C ASP A 69 -0.24 3.05 3.44
N THR A 70 -0.44 1.92 4.14
CA THR A 70 -1.02 0.74 3.50
C THR A 70 -2.41 1.03 2.95
N ALA A 71 -3.27 1.71 3.71
CA ALA A 71 -4.59 2.12 3.23
C ALA A 71 -4.49 3.11 2.05
N ALA A 72 -3.60 4.11 2.14
CA ALA A 72 -3.39 5.10 1.08
C ALA A 72 -2.87 4.46 -0.22
N VAL A 73 -1.95 3.50 -0.12
CA VAL A 73 -1.46 2.70 -1.26
C VAL A 73 -2.60 1.91 -1.90
N LEU A 74 -3.43 1.23 -1.12
CA LEU A 74 -4.57 0.46 -1.65
C LEU A 74 -5.56 1.36 -2.41
N ILE A 75 -5.86 2.55 -1.87
CA ILE A 75 -6.70 3.55 -2.53
C ILE A 75 -6.04 4.04 -3.83
N ALA A 76 -4.77 4.42 -3.79
CA ALA A 76 -4.04 4.91 -4.96
C ALA A 76 -3.96 3.85 -6.07
N LEU A 77 -3.69 2.58 -5.74
CA LEU A 77 -3.66 1.47 -6.69
C LEU A 77 -5.05 1.16 -7.26
N HIS A 78 -6.11 1.30 -6.48
CA HIS A 78 -7.48 1.18 -6.98
C HIS A 78 -7.78 2.29 -8.01
N LYS A 79 -7.49 3.54 -7.67
CA LYS A 79 -7.78 4.71 -8.51
C LYS A 79 -6.91 4.81 -9.75
N ALA A 80 -5.67 4.34 -9.70
CA ALA A 80 -4.80 4.27 -10.87
C ALA A 80 -5.39 3.42 -12.02
N GLY A 81 -6.36 2.54 -11.71
CA GLY A 81 -7.17 1.84 -12.73
C GLY A 81 -6.37 0.91 -13.66
N LEU A 82 -5.17 0.49 -13.24
CA LEU A 82 -4.36 -0.49 -13.98
C LEU A 82 -5.01 -1.89 -13.95
N PRO A 83 -4.70 -2.77 -14.92
CA PRO A 83 -5.22 -4.13 -14.93
C PRO A 83 -4.84 -4.92 -13.67
N ASP A 84 -5.70 -5.85 -13.27
CA ASP A 84 -5.48 -6.67 -12.07
C ASP A 84 -4.28 -7.61 -12.22
N GLU A 85 -3.91 -8.04 -13.43
CA GLU A 85 -2.65 -8.77 -13.64
C GLU A 85 -1.40 -7.99 -13.21
N VAL A 86 -1.47 -6.67 -13.09
CA VAL A 86 -0.34 -5.82 -12.66
C VAL A 86 -0.31 -5.63 -11.16
N LYS A 87 -1.46 -5.46 -10.51
CA LYS A 87 -1.56 -4.98 -9.11
C LYS A 87 -2.38 -5.88 -8.17
N GLY A 88 -3.18 -6.79 -8.71
CA GLY A 88 -4.21 -7.52 -7.99
C GLY A 88 -3.65 -8.33 -6.82
N GLU A 89 -2.60 -9.11 -7.04
CA GLU A 89 -1.98 -9.90 -5.97
C GLU A 89 -1.41 -9.04 -4.84
N ALA A 90 -0.75 -7.94 -5.19
CA ALA A 90 -0.18 -7.01 -4.21
C ALA A 90 -1.28 -6.33 -3.39
N MET A 91 -2.36 -5.88 -4.04
CA MET A 91 -3.52 -5.30 -3.36
C MET A 91 -4.19 -6.31 -2.43
N GLN A 92 -4.34 -7.56 -2.86
CA GLN A 92 -4.94 -8.61 -2.04
C GLN A 92 -4.08 -8.95 -0.81
N ARG A 93 -2.76 -9.02 -0.96
CA ARG A 93 -1.85 -9.17 0.19
C ARG A 93 -1.96 -7.99 1.15
N GLY A 94 -1.93 -6.76 0.63
CA GLY A 94 -2.05 -5.54 1.41
C GLY A 94 -3.35 -5.46 2.19
N LEU A 95 -4.46 -5.78 1.54
CA LEU A 95 -5.77 -5.80 2.16
C LEU A 95 -5.85 -6.85 3.29
N ARG A 96 -5.31 -8.06 3.07
CA ARG A 96 -5.25 -9.08 4.12
C ARG A 96 -4.40 -8.65 5.30
N TRP A 97 -3.25 -8.04 5.04
CA TRP A 97 -2.39 -7.50 6.10
C TRP A 97 -3.15 -6.42 6.90
N LEU A 98 -3.71 -5.40 6.23
CA LEU A 98 -4.42 -4.30 6.87
C LEU A 98 -5.62 -4.79 7.70
N LEU A 99 -6.44 -5.70 7.16
CA LEU A 99 -7.57 -6.27 7.90
C LEU A 99 -7.12 -7.07 9.13
N SER A 100 -5.96 -7.73 9.06
CA SER A 100 -5.41 -8.46 10.21
C SER A 100 -4.87 -7.55 11.32
N MET A 101 -4.65 -6.26 11.02
CA MET A 101 -4.15 -5.25 11.95
C MET A 101 -5.26 -4.52 12.73
N GLN A 102 -6.54 -4.85 12.49
CA GLN A 102 -7.66 -4.25 13.21
C GLN A 102 -7.64 -4.64 14.70
N CYS A 103 -7.84 -3.66 15.57
CA CYS A 103 -7.94 -3.84 17.02
C CYS A 103 -9.32 -4.36 17.44
N ASP A 104 -9.42 -4.90 18.66
CA ASP A 104 -10.68 -5.46 19.22
C ASP A 104 -11.81 -4.41 19.35
N ASP A 105 -11.47 -3.12 19.43
CA ASP A 105 -12.40 -2.00 19.46
C ASP A 105 -12.89 -1.57 18.06
N GLY A 106 -12.41 -2.23 17.01
CA GLY A 106 -12.74 -1.97 15.61
C GLY A 106 -11.88 -0.90 14.94
N GLY A 107 -10.94 -0.27 15.66
CA GLY A 107 -10.02 0.72 15.12
C GLY A 107 -8.74 0.13 14.51
N TRP A 108 -7.91 1.01 13.97
CA TRP A 108 -6.52 0.74 13.59
C TRP A 108 -5.63 1.76 14.31
N GLY A 109 -4.52 1.30 14.86
CA GLY A 109 -3.52 2.20 15.45
C GLY A 109 -2.65 2.88 14.39
N GLU A 110 -2.00 3.96 14.81
CA GLU A 110 -0.83 4.54 14.15
C GLU A 110 0.45 3.96 14.78
#